data_AF-A0A7Y2FB66-F1
#
_entry.id   AF-A0A7Y2FB66-F1
#
_cell.length_a   1.000
_cell.length_b   1.000
_cell.length_c   1.000
_cell.angle_alpha   90.00
_cell.angle_beta   90.00
_cell.angle_gamma   90.00
#
_symmetry.space_group_name_H-M   'P 1'
#
loop_
_entity.id
_entity.type
_entity.pdbx_description
1 polymer ?
#
loop_
_entity_poly.entity_id
_entity_poly.type
_entity_poly.pdbx_seq_one_letter_code
_entity_poly.pdbx_strand_id
1 'polypeptide(L)'
;MAHILKNELLEVHVDLPEENYNFSRFDWTGKIVKAIFQNIDIGSIERIDNVNRDHFGKGFYNEFGIDTALGFEETEIGGWFHKIGVGLLKKEEDDYLFHKKHEIKPAEFKISA
;
A
#
# COMPACT_ATOMS: atom_id res chain seq x y z
N MET A 1 -9.16 -9.85 9.02
CA MET A 1 -8.84 -11.21 8.57
C MET A 1 -8.97 -11.25 7.05
N ALA A 2 -7.98 -11.76 6.31
CA ALA A 2 -8.00 -11.82 4.85
C ALA A 2 -9.20 -12.63 4.33
N HIS A 3 -9.89 -12.11 3.30
CA HIS A 3 -10.93 -12.85 2.59
C HIS A 3 -10.28 -13.85 1.63
N ILE A 4 -10.77 -15.09 1.62
CA ILE A 4 -10.32 -16.12 0.68
C ILE A 4 -11.42 -16.36 -0.35
N LEU A 5 -11.09 -16.12 -1.61
CA LEU A 5 -11.95 -16.41 -2.76
C LEU A 5 -11.35 -17.59 -3.51
N LYS A 6 -12.11 -18.67 -3.71
CA LYS A 6 -11.57 -19.92 -4.27
C LYS A 6 -12.54 -20.63 -5.20
N ASN A 7 -12.00 -21.20 -6.27
CA ASN A 7 -12.62 -22.22 -7.10
C ASN A 7 -11.60 -23.34 -7.42
N GLU A 8 -11.93 -24.23 -8.36
CA GLU A 8 -11.07 -25.36 -8.75
C GLU A 8 -9.74 -24.94 -9.40
N LEU A 9 -9.68 -23.74 -10.00
CA LEU A 9 -8.53 -23.25 -10.76
C LEU A 9 -7.73 -22.16 -10.04
N LEU A 10 -8.40 -21.34 -9.23
CA LEU A 10 -7.85 -20.11 -8.67
C LEU A 10 -8.23 -19.97 -7.19
N GLU A 11 -7.25 -19.63 -6.36
CA GLU A 11 -7.42 -19.19 -4.98
C GLU A 11 -6.77 -17.82 -4.81
N VAL A 12 -7.51 -16.85 -4.26
CA VAL A 12 -7.08 -15.47 -4.06
C VAL A 12 -7.28 -15.11 -2.59
N HIS A 13 -6.25 -14.54 -1.98
CA HIS A 13 -6.30 -14.01 -0.62
C HIS A 13 -6.32 -12.49 -0.71
N VAL A 14 -7.35 -11.87 -0.15
CA VAL A 14 -7.61 -10.43 -0.23
C VAL A 14 -7.58 -9.82 1.16
N ASP A 15 -6.63 -8.92 1.38
CA ASP A 15 -6.63 -8.04 2.55
C ASP A 15 -7.58 -6.87 2.30
N LEU A 16 -8.37 -6.52 3.33
CA LEU A 16 -9.18 -5.30 3.31
C LEU A 16 -8.27 -4.06 3.43
N PRO A 17 -8.76 -2.85 3.07
CA PRO A 17 -8.03 -1.58 3.15
C PRO A 17 -7.08 -1.41 4.34
N GLU A 18 -7.52 -1.75 5.55
CA GLU A 18 -6.79 -1.54 6.81
C GLU A 18 -6.19 -2.84 7.38
N GLU A 19 -6.28 -3.94 6.63
CA GLU A 19 -5.80 -5.24 7.09
C GLU A 19 -4.31 -5.41 6.75
N ASN A 20 -3.50 -5.82 7.75
CA ASN A 20 -2.07 -6.15 7.65
C ASN A 20 -1.12 -5.07 7.11
N TYR A 21 -1.60 -3.93 6.60
CA TYR A 21 -0.77 -2.85 6.07
C TYR A 21 -1.31 -1.48 6.48
N ASN A 22 -0.46 -0.63 7.05
CA ASN A 22 -0.83 0.71 7.52
C ASN A 22 0.26 1.78 7.30
N PHE A 23 1.19 1.53 6.36
CA PHE A 23 2.23 2.49 5.96
C PHE A 23 1.79 3.29 4.73
N SER A 24 2.58 4.27 4.31
CA SER A 24 2.20 5.18 3.23
C SER A 24 2.69 4.78 1.83
N ARG A 25 3.52 3.74 1.70
CA ARG A 25 4.10 3.33 0.41
C ARG A 25 3.02 2.82 -0.55
N PHE A 26 2.22 1.86 -0.10
CA PHE A 26 1.17 1.22 -0.87
C PHE A 26 -0.18 1.85 -0.57
N ASP A 27 -1.08 1.81 -1.54
CA ASP A 27 -2.44 2.32 -1.37
C ASP A 27 -3.20 1.59 -0.26
N TRP A 28 -4.16 2.24 0.37
CA TRP A 28 -5.04 1.66 1.39
C TRP A 28 -6.31 1.13 0.75
N THR A 29 -6.21 0.54 -0.44
CA THR A 29 -7.30 -0.21 -1.03
C THR A 29 -7.22 -1.66 -0.55
N GLY A 30 -8.28 -2.44 -0.80
CA GLY A 30 -8.18 -3.89 -0.69
C GLY A 30 -7.09 -4.41 -1.63
N LYS A 31 -6.32 -5.42 -1.19
CA LYS A 31 -5.12 -5.91 -1.89
C LYS A 31 -5.17 -7.41 -2.05
N ILE A 32 -4.76 -7.90 -3.22
CA ILE A 32 -4.53 -9.33 -3.41
C ILE A 32 -3.13 -9.64 -2.89
N VAL A 33 -3.04 -10.23 -1.69
CA VAL A 33 -1.75 -10.60 -1.08
C VAL A 33 -1.20 -11.92 -1.60
N LYS A 34 -2.08 -12.77 -2.15
CA LYS A 34 -1.70 -14.07 -2.71
C LYS A 34 -2.68 -14.48 -3.80
N ALA A 35 -2.15 -15.03 -4.89
CA ALA A 35 -2.94 -15.68 -5.91
C ALA A 35 -2.29 -17.02 -6.27
N ILE A 36 -3.08 -18.09 -6.27
CA ILE A 36 -2.64 -19.45 -6.56
C ILE A 36 -3.45 -19.93 -7.75
N PHE A 37 -2.79 -20.16 -8.87
CA PHE A 37 -3.40 -20.71 -10.08
C PHE A 37 -2.93 -22.15 -10.28
N GLN A 38 -3.86 -23.10 -10.31
CA GLN A 38 -3.54 -24.53 -10.45
C GLN A 38 -2.45 -25.03 -9.47
N ASN A 39 -2.57 -24.65 -8.19
CA ASN A 39 -1.61 -24.94 -7.11
C ASN A 39 -0.22 -24.27 -7.27
N ILE A 40 -0.07 -23.31 -8.19
CA ILE A 40 1.15 -22.53 -8.38
C ILE A 40 0.90 -21.12 -7.85
N ASP A 41 1.73 -20.66 -6.90
CA ASP A 41 1.71 -19.27 -6.45
C ASP A 41 2.23 -18.37 -7.57
N ILE A 42 1.41 -17.42 -8.01
CA ILE A 42 1.75 -16.46 -9.08
C ILE A 42 2.12 -15.08 -8.53
N GLY A 43 2.13 -14.92 -7.20
CA GLY A 43 2.64 -13.73 -6.52
C GLY A 43 4.07 -13.93 -5.99
N SER A 44 4.66 -12.85 -5.51
CA SER A 44 5.94 -12.89 -4.80
C SER A 44 5.93 -11.97 -3.59
N ILE A 45 7.01 -11.99 -2.82
CA ILE A 45 7.27 -11.02 -1.76
C ILE A 45 8.59 -10.32 -2.06
N GLU A 46 8.64 -9.01 -1.81
CA GLU A 46 9.81 -8.17 -2.09
C GLU A 46 11.06 -8.62 -1.31
N ARG A 47 10.88 -9.16 -0.09
CA ARG A 47 11.97 -9.74 0.72
C ARG A 47 11.59 -11.08 1.33
N ILE A 48 12.55 -12.00 1.31
CA ILE A 48 12.40 -13.39 1.79
C ILE A 48 12.90 -13.61 3.22
N ASP A 49 13.59 -12.64 3.80
CA ASP A 49 14.17 -12.74 5.16
C ASP A 49 13.15 -12.56 6.29
N ASN A 50 11.87 -12.34 5.96
CA ASN A 50 10.72 -12.24 6.86
C ASN A 50 10.82 -11.18 7.97
N VAL A 51 11.84 -10.33 7.97
CA VAL A 51 11.94 -9.21 8.91
C VAL A 51 10.92 -8.17 8.49
N ASN A 52 10.04 -7.75 9.41
CA ASN A 52 9.06 -6.68 9.16
C ASN A 52 8.22 -6.93 7.89
N ARG A 53 7.81 -8.19 7.66
CA ARG A 53 7.16 -8.67 6.42
C ARG A 53 6.04 -7.77 5.90
N ASP A 54 5.27 -7.16 6.79
CA ASP A 54 4.14 -6.29 6.45
C ASP A 54 4.54 -4.87 6.01
N HIS A 55 5.81 -4.49 6.11
CA HIS A 55 6.31 -3.21 5.56
C HIS A 55 6.69 -3.32 4.08
N PHE A 56 6.80 -4.55 3.56
CA PHE A 56 7.27 -4.84 2.21
C PHE A 56 6.10 -5.24 1.30
N GLY A 57 6.30 -5.05 0.00
CA GLY A 57 5.32 -5.46 -1.00
C GLY A 57 5.15 -6.99 -1.04
N LYS A 58 3.90 -7.46 -1.11
CA LYS A 58 3.57 -8.88 -1.29
C LYS A 58 2.35 -9.04 -2.21
N GLY A 59 2.40 -10.02 -3.10
CA GLY A 59 1.34 -10.24 -4.09
C GLY A 59 1.22 -9.06 -5.06
N PHE A 60 0.05 -8.44 -5.11
CA PHE A 60 -0.31 -7.40 -6.07
C PHE A 60 -0.65 -6.10 -5.35
N TYR A 61 0.36 -5.48 -4.76
CA TYR A 61 0.25 -4.18 -4.11
C TYR A 61 0.40 -3.06 -5.14
N ASN A 62 -0.45 -2.04 -5.05
CA ASN A 62 -0.33 -0.87 -5.91
C ASN A 62 0.41 0.24 -5.19
N GLU A 63 1.25 0.94 -5.94
CA GLU A 63 2.04 2.07 -5.48
C GLU A 63 1.95 3.20 -6.52
N PHE A 64 1.79 4.43 -6.03
CA PHE A 64 1.75 5.63 -6.86
C PHE A 64 2.79 6.63 -6.40
N GLY A 65 3.56 7.21 -7.33
CA GLY A 65 4.58 8.20 -7.01
C GLY A 65 5.65 7.62 -6.09
N ILE A 66 6.32 6.55 -6.54
CA ILE A 66 7.46 5.95 -5.84
C ILE A 66 8.63 6.93 -5.78
N ASP A 67 8.93 7.59 -6.90
CA ASP A 67 10.03 8.55 -7.01
C ASP A 67 9.56 9.99 -6.81
N THR A 68 8.32 10.31 -7.22
CA THR A 68 7.78 11.68 -7.20
C THR A 68 6.38 11.71 -6.61
N ALA A 69 6.25 12.12 -5.36
CA ALA A 69 4.96 12.31 -4.72
C ALA A 69 4.29 13.62 -5.15
N LEU A 70 2.96 13.59 -5.27
CA LEU A 70 2.19 14.72 -5.77
C LEU A 70 2.22 15.89 -4.78
N GLY A 71 2.79 17.02 -5.23
CA GLY A 71 2.89 18.25 -4.43
C GLY A 71 4.04 18.26 -3.42
N PHE A 72 4.95 17.29 -3.43
CA PHE A 72 6.03 17.21 -2.43
C PHE A 72 7.03 18.35 -2.55
N GLU A 73 7.46 18.68 -3.77
CA GLU A 73 8.43 19.74 -4.03
C GLU A 73 7.89 21.11 -3.62
N GLU A 74 6.61 21.36 -3.90
CA GLU A 74 5.94 22.62 -3.60
C GLU A 74 5.53 22.76 -2.13
N THR A 75 5.53 21.68 -1.36
CA THR A 75 5.15 21.69 0.05
C THR A 75 6.35 22.11 0.90
N GLU A 76 6.14 23.05 1.83
CA GLU A 76 7.16 23.42 2.82
C GLU A 76 7.33 22.32 3.88
N ILE A 77 8.52 22.25 4.52
CA ILE A 77 8.73 21.36 5.66
C ILE A 77 7.71 21.70 6.77
N GLY A 78 7.08 20.67 7.32
CA GLY A 78 5.95 20.76 8.26
C GLY A 78 4.58 20.81 7.58
N GLY A 79 4.53 21.07 6.27
CA GLY A 79 3.33 21.03 5.44
C GLY A 79 2.85 19.61 5.13
N TRP A 80 1.74 19.53 4.39
CA TRP A 80 1.07 18.26 4.04
C TRP A 80 0.93 18.15 2.52
N PHE A 81 1.39 17.05 1.93
CA PHE A 81 1.32 16.74 0.50
C PHE A 81 0.52 15.47 0.23
N HIS A 82 0.11 15.23 -1.01
CA HIS A 82 -0.79 14.13 -1.36
C HIS A 82 -0.04 12.82 -1.67
N LYS A 83 -0.52 11.70 -1.11
CA LYS A 83 -0.21 10.35 -1.54
C LYS A 83 -1.48 9.66 -2.01
N ILE A 84 -1.54 9.41 -3.31
CA ILE A 84 -2.69 8.75 -3.97
C ILE A 84 -2.93 7.38 -3.32
N GLY A 85 -4.18 7.09 -3.02
CA GLY A 85 -4.59 5.84 -2.37
C GLY A 85 -4.40 5.82 -0.85
N VAL A 86 -3.80 6.85 -0.24
CA VAL A 86 -3.59 6.92 1.22
C VAL A 86 -4.26 8.15 1.82
N GLY A 87 -3.88 9.35 1.38
CA GLY A 87 -4.32 10.61 1.97
C GLY A 87 -3.25 11.69 1.91
N LEU A 88 -3.05 12.40 3.02
CA LEU A 88 -2.00 13.39 3.17
C LEU A 88 -0.84 12.85 4.00
N LEU A 89 0.38 13.13 3.54
CA LEU A 89 1.62 12.85 4.26
C LEU A 89 2.26 14.16 4.70
N LYS A 90 2.88 14.17 5.87
CA LYS A 90 3.62 15.34 6.35
C LYS A 90 5.02 15.38 5.76
N LYS A 91 5.43 16.52 5.21
CA LYS A 91 6.82 16.72 4.78
C LYS A 91 7.68 17.03 5.99
N GLU A 92 8.68 16.20 6.26
CA GLU A 92 9.59 16.39 7.39
C GLU A 92 11.03 16.71 6.95
N GLU A 93 11.36 16.40 5.70
CA GLU A 93 12.70 16.48 5.12
C GLU A 93 12.62 17.01 3.69
N ASP A 94 13.77 17.41 3.15
CA ASP A 94 13.88 17.94 1.79
C ASP A 94 13.75 16.85 0.72
N ASP A 95 14.15 15.61 1.03
CA ASP A 95 14.08 14.48 0.10
C ASP A 95 12.84 13.61 0.34
N TYR A 96 12.15 13.23 -0.73
CA TYR A 96 11.04 12.28 -0.65
C TYR A 96 11.56 10.84 -0.59
N LEU A 97 11.25 10.14 0.50
CA LEU A 97 11.54 8.72 0.66
C LEU A 97 10.23 7.93 0.85
N PHE A 98 9.84 7.15 -0.15
CA PHE A 98 8.59 6.37 -0.16
C PHE A 98 8.51 5.30 0.95
N HIS A 99 9.66 4.79 1.42
CA HIS A 99 9.75 3.74 2.43
C HIS A 99 9.81 4.29 3.87
N LYS A 100 9.88 5.61 4.04
CA LYS A 100 9.88 6.25 5.35
C LYS A 100 8.50 6.15 6.00
N LYS A 101 8.46 6.04 7.33
CA LYS A 101 7.22 6.11 8.11
C LYS A 101 6.80 7.57 8.29
N HIS A 102 6.06 8.11 7.33
CA HIS A 102 5.48 9.46 7.37
C HIS A 102 4.33 9.56 8.39
N GLU A 103 4.07 10.75 8.93
CA GLU A 103 2.78 11.05 9.57
C GLU A 103 1.67 11.08 8.50
N ILE A 104 0.53 10.43 8.77
CA ILE A 104 -0.54 10.22 7.79
C ILE A 104 -1.85 10.82 8.28
N LYS A 105 -2.53 11.58 7.42
CA LYS A 105 -3.96 11.90 7.53
C LYS A 105 -4.70 11.13 6.44
N PRO A 106 -5.42 10.05 6.77
CA PRO A 106 -6.11 9.23 5.78
C PRO A 106 -7.13 10.06 4.99
N ALA A 107 -7.29 9.75 3.70
CA ALA A 107 -8.37 10.33 2.91
C ALA A 107 -9.72 9.73 3.30
N GLU A 108 -10.69 10.58 3.59
CA GLU A 108 -12.08 10.18 3.83
C GLU A 108 -12.92 10.43 2.58
N PHE A 109 -13.56 9.38 2.07
CA PHE A 109 -14.43 9.46 0.91
C PHE A 109 -15.89 9.29 1.31
N LYS A 110 -16.74 10.22 0.90
CA LYS A 110 -18.20 10.06 0.96
C LYS A 110 -18.70 9.73 -0.44
N ILE A 111 -19.22 8.52 -0.60
CA ILE A 111 -19.79 8.06 -1.85
C ILE A 111 -21.30 8.35 -1.81
N SER A 112 -21.79 9.16 -2.75
CA SER A 112 -23.23 9.25 -3.03
C SER A 112 -23.56 8.28 -4.16
N ALA A 113 -24.57 7.44 -3.93
CA ALA A 113 -25.15 6.57 -4.95
C ALA A 113 -26.06 7.33 -5.91
#